data_AF-A0A4U6N7U5-F1
#
_entry.id   AF-A0A4U6N7U5-F1
#
_cell.length_a   1.000
_cell.length_b   1.000
_cell.length_c   1.000
_cell.angle_alpha   90.00
_cell.angle_beta   90.00
_cell.angle_gamma   90.00
#
_symmetry.space_group_name_H-M   'P 1'
#
loop_
_entity.id
_entity.type
_entity.pdbx_description
1 polymer ?
#
loop_
_entity_poly.entity_id
_entity_poly.type
_entity_poly.pdbx_seq_one_letter_code
_entity_poly.pdbx_strand_id
1 'polypeptide(L)' 'MDELEGEAAEPGTAASSTGDARIDSILAVLDALDTLPVPEHAGVYAAVHERLSGELNPEQKLRQAGAHAAS' A
#
# COMPACT_ATOMS: atom_id res chain seq x y z
N MET A 1 29.02 33.25 -2.25
CA MET A 1 29.46 32.05 -2.97
C MET A 1 29.09 30.91 -2.05
N ASP A 2 27.83 30.48 -2.13
CA ASP A 2 27.36 29.38 -3.00
C ASP A 2 27.74 28.04 -2.38
N GLU A 3 26.95 27.61 -1.40
CA GLU A 3 26.88 26.20 -1.01
C GLU A 3 25.40 25.84 -0.97
N LEU A 4 24.82 25.79 -2.18
CA LEU A 4 23.61 25.01 -2.47
C LEU A 4 24.01 23.54 -2.39
N GLU A 5 24.13 22.99 -1.20
CA GLU A 5 24.12 21.54 -1.03
C GLU A 5 22.69 21.07 -1.26
N GLY A 6 22.40 20.80 -2.53
CA GLY A 6 21.20 20.11 -2.93
C GLY A 6 21.13 18.79 -2.20
N GLU A 7 20.12 18.67 -1.33
CA GLU A 7 19.61 17.41 -0.82
C GLU A 7 19.42 16.49 -2.03
N ALA A 8 20.39 15.62 -2.26
CA ALA A 8 20.30 14.62 -3.30
C ALA A 8 19.08 13.77 -2.93
N ALA A 9 18.02 13.86 -3.74
CA ALA A 9 16.87 12.97 -3.63
C ALA A 9 17.42 11.54 -3.59
N GLU A 10 17.34 10.92 -2.41
CA GLU A 10 17.68 9.52 -2.22
C GLU A 10 16.97 8.73 -3.34
N PRO A 11 17.68 7.90 -4.11
CA PRO A 11 17.03 7.11 -5.13
C PRO A 11 16.01 6.22 -4.40
N GLY A 12 14.72 6.56 -4.56
CA GLY A 12 13.62 5.81 -4.00
C GLY A 12 13.87 4.34 -4.31
N THR A 13 14.05 3.53 -3.25
CA THR A 13 14.37 2.11 -3.38
C THR A 13 13.34 1.52 -4.33
N ALA A 14 13.78 1.10 -5.52
CA ALA A 14 12.89 0.54 -6.52
C ALA A 14 12.08 -0.58 -5.86
N ALA A 15 10.75 -0.42 -5.82
CA ALA A 15 9.87 -1.35 -5.16
C ALA A 15 10.15 -2.76 -5.70
N SER A 16 10.60 -3.65 -4.82
CA SER A 16 10.89 -5.03 -5.20
C SER A 16 9.59 -5.74 -5.54
N SER A 17 9.49 -6.28 -6.75
CA SER A 17 8.31 -7.05 -7.18
C SER A 17 8.14 -8.29 -6.31
N THR A 18 6.89 -8.56 -5.94
CA THR A 18 6.47 -9.77 -5.21
C THR A 18 6.29 -10.98 -6.13
N GLY A 19 6.37 -10.78 -7.45
CA GLY A 19 6.07 -11.80 -8.47
C GLY A 19 4.58 -11.95 -8.76
N ASP A 20 3.71 -11.24 -8.05
CA ASP A 20 2.26 -11.20 -8.30
C ASP A 20 1.84 -9.78 -8.70
N ALA A 21 1.40 -9.63 -9.95
CA ALA A 21 1.04 -8.33 -10.52
C ALA A 21 -0.10 -7.63 -9.76
N ARG A 22 -0.99 -8.39 -9.11
CA ARG A 22 -2.09 -7.82 -8.34
C ARG A 22 -1.60 -7.30 -6.99
N ILE A 23 -0.74 -8.06 -6.30
CA ILE A 23 -0.10 -7.60 -5.06
C ILE A 23 0.76 -6.38 -5.33
N ASP A 24 1.56 -6.41 -6.40
CA ASP A 24 2.41 -5.29 -6.81
C ASP A 24 1.59 -4.02 -7.11
N SER A 25 0.43 -4.18 -7.77
CA SER A 25 -0.49 -3.06 -8.03
C SER A 25 -1.07 -2.46 -6.74
N ILE A 26 -1.34 -3.27 -5.72
CA ILE A 26 -1.81 -2.79 -4.42
C ILE A 26 -0.69 -2.05 -3.69
N LEU A 27 0.54 -2.56 -3.73
CA LEU A 27 1.70 -1.95 -3.07
C LEU A 27 2.14 -0.63 -3.73
N ALA A 28 1.96 -0.49 -5.04
CA ALA A 28 2.25 0.76 -5.77
C ALA A 28 1.44 1.98 -5.25
N VAL A 29 0.36 1.76 -4.50
CA VAL A 29 -0.39 2.84 -3.84
C VAL A 29 0.46 3.55 -2.78
N LEU A 30 1.45 2.88 -2.19
CA LEU A 30 2.33 3.46 -1.17
C LEU A 30 3.26 4.54 -1.74
N ASP A 31 3.55 4.52 -3.05
CA ASP A 31 4.35 5.55 -3.72
C ASP A 31 3.68 6.93 -3.67
N ALA A 32 2.36 6.98 -3.44
CA ALA A 32 1.64 8.25 -3.29
C ALA A 32 1.93 8.96 -1.96
N LEU A 33 2.47 8.26 -0.95
CA LEU A 33 2.70 8.81 0.39
C LEU A 33 3.65 10.00 0.40
N ASP A 34 4.66 10.01 -0.48
CA ASP A 34 5.59 11.14 -0.66
C ASP A 34 4.89 12.44 -1.06
N THR A 35 3.71 12.35 -1.65
CA THR A 35 2.92 13.51 -2.12
C THR A 35 1.82 13.93 -1.15
N LEU A 36 1.58 13.14 -0.09
CA LEU A 36 0.49 13.34 0.85
C LEU A 36 1.01 13.83 2.21
N PRO A 37 0.26 14.70 2.90
CA PRO A 37 0.63 15.10 4.25
C PRO A 37 0.53 13.91 5.22
N VAL A 38 1.44 13.82 6.19
CA VAL A 38 1.54 12.72 7.17
C VAL A 38 0.20 12.31 7.82
N PRO A 39 -0.72 13.22 8.18
CA PRO A 39 -2.02 12.83 8.74
C PRO A 39 -2.86 11.94 7.81
N GLU A 40 -2.67 12.02 6.50
CA GLU A 40 -3.40 11.22 5.51
C GLU A 40 -2.82 9.80 5.32
N HIS A 41 -1.56 9.58 5.73
CA HIS A 41 -0.85 8.31 5.56
C HIS A 41 -1.59 7.15 6.23
N ALA A 42 -2.19 7.38 7.39
CA ALA A 42 -2.96 6.37 8.12
C ALA A 42 -4.11 5.78 7.29
N GLY A 43 -4.82 6.62 6.51
CA GLY A 43 -5.90 6.19 5.63
C GLY A 43 -5.38 5.33 4.47
N VAL A 44 -4.24 5.71 3.90
CA VAL A 44 -3.58 4.96 2.82
C VAL A 44 -3.14 3.58 3.31
N TYR A 45 -2.47 3.51 4.47
CA TYR A 45 -2.05 2.23 5.05
C TYR A 45 -3.23 1.32 5.37
N ALA A 46 -4.32 1.85 5.93
CA ALA A 46 -5.51 1.07 6.22
C ALA A 46 -6.14 0.48 4.94
N ALA A 47 -6.24 1.27 3.87
CA ALA A 47 -6.78 0.83 2.59
C ALA A 47 -5.89 -0.24 1.93
N VAL A 48 -4.57 -0.07 1.96
CA VAL A 48 -3.61 -1.07 1.45
C VAL A 48 -3.74 -2.38 2.25
N HIS A 49 -3.78 -2.29 3.58
CA HIS A 49 -3.94 -3.46 4.44
C HIS A 49 -5.23 -4.23 4.17
N GLU A 50 -6.37 -3.53 4.03
CA GLU A 50 -7.66 -4.15 3.70
C GLU A 50 -7.61 -4.89 2.36
N ARG A 51 -7.05 -4.25 1.32
CA ARG A 51 -6.93 -4.84 -0.02
C ARG A 51 -6.02 -6.07 -0.01
N LEU A 52 -4.84 -5.97 0.60
CA LEU A 52 -3.91 -7.10 0.72
C LEU A 52 -4.54 -8.26 1.49
N SER A 53 -5.18 -7.98 2.63
CA SER A 53 -5.88 -9.00 3.42
C SER A 53 -6.93 -9.73 2.58
N GLY A 54 -7.64 -9.00 1.72
CA GLY A 54 -8.65 -9.55 0.82
C GLY A 54 -8.10 -10.39 -0.33
N GLU A 55 -6.87 -10.17 -0.77
CA GLU A 55 -6.22 -10.96 -1.83
C GLU A 55 -5.47 -12.16 -1.25
N LEU A 56 -4.80 -11.98 -0.11
CA LEU A 56 -3.99 -13.02 0.52
C LEU A 56 -4.83 -14.05 1.31
N ASN A 57 -6.04 -13.69 1.75
CA ASN A 57 -6.91 -14.58 2.52
C ASN A 57 -8.29 -14.79 1.86
N PRO A 58 -8.36 -15.42 0.67
CA PRO A 58 -9.62 -15.63 -0.04
C PRO A 58 -10.62 -16.51 0.73
N GLU A 59 -10.14 -17.48 1.51
CA GLU A 59 -10.97 -18.34 2.36
C GLU A 59 -11.61 -17.58 3.53
N GLN A 60 -10.95 -16.54 4.03
CA GLN A 60 -11.49 -15.68 5.08
C GLN A 60 -12.63 -14.81 4.54
N LYS A 61 -12.51 -14.30 3.30
CA LYS A 61 -13.59 -13.62 2.58
C LYS A 61 -14.83 -14.51 2.43
N LEU A 62 -14.64 -15.77 2.05
CA LEU A 62 -15.73 -16.74 1.90
C LEU A 62 -16.46 -17.00 3.23
N ARG A 63 -15.71 -17.17 4.34
CA ARG A 63 -16.31 -17.34 5.67
C ARG A 63 -17.10 -16.11 6.13
N GLN A 64 -16.60 -14.90 5.86
CA GLN A 64 -17.26 -13.66 6.25
C GLN A 64 -18.55 -13.42 5.46
N ALA A 65 -18.54 -13.70 4.15
CA ALA A 65 -19.74 -13.63 3.31
C ALA A 65 -20.82 -14.64 3.74
N GLY A 66 -20.42 -15.87 4.11
CA GLY A 66 -21.33 -16.87 4.64
C GLY A 66 -21.95 -16.51 5.99
N ALA A 67 -21.18 -15.85 6.87
CA ALA A 67 -21.66 -15.40 8.19
C ALA A 67 -22.72 -14.28 8.08
N HIS A 68 -22.57 -13.37 7.11
CA HIS A 68 -23.55 -12.30 6.87
C HIS A 68 -24.88 -12.80 6.26
N ALA A 69 -24.89 -13.92 5.54
CA ALA A 69 -26.10 -14.50 4.96
C ALA A 69 -26.98 -15.27 5.97
N ALA A 70 -26.44 -15.54 7.17
CA ALA A 70 -27.13 -16.29 8.24
C ALA A 70 -27.76 -15.39 9.32
N SER A 71 -27.77 -14.06 9.13
CA SER A 71 -28.32 -13.07 10.08
C SER A 71 -29.66 -12.50 9.61
#